data_AF-A0A7X6Z0D4-F1
#
_entry.id   AF-A0A7X6Z0D4-F1
#
_cell.length_a   1.000
_cell.length_b   1.000
_cell.length_c   1.000
_cell.angle_alpha   90.00
_cell.angle_beta   90.00
_cell.angle_gamma   90.00
#
_symmetry.space_group_name_H-M   'P 1'
#
loop_
_entity.id
_entity.type
_entity.pdbx_description
1 polymer ?
#
loop_
_entity_poly.entity_id
_entity_poly.type
_entity_poly.pdbx_seq_one_letter_code
_entity_poly.pdbx_strand_id
1 'polypeptide(L)' 'MPNLSPMDVREKYLLYNHKAYVGDEASESLENLKVAMKKIGYQVVIDRGDSETKKYIEKLNLLCTETKAIKGVQNV' A
#
# COMPACT_ATOMS: atom_id res chain seq x y z
N MET A 1 9.26 0.18 -4.37
CA MET A 1 8.23 -0.52 -5.16
C MET A 1 8.93 -1.15 -6.35
N PRO A 2 9.03 -2.48 -6.43
CA PRO A 2 9.77 -3.16 -7.49
C PRO A 2 9.09 -2.91 -8.84
N ASN A 3 9.87 -2.84 -9.91
CA ASN A 3 9.32 -2.72 -11.25
C ASN A 3 8.97 -4.12 -11.79
N LEU A 4 7.67 -4.39 -11.92
CA LEU A 4 7.17 -5.68 -12.40
C LEU A 4 6.83 -5.67 -13.90
N SER A 5 7.08 -4.56 -14.60
CA SER A 5 6.85 -4.50 -16.04
C SER A 5 7.78 -5.46 -16.79
N PRO A 6 7.26 -6.23 -17.76
CA PRO A 6 8.08 -6.99 -18.70
C PRO A 6 9.13 -6.09 -19.39
N MET A 7 10.30 -6.65 -19.69
CA MET A 7 11.46 -5.89 -20.19
C MET A 7 11.15 -5.15 -21.49
N ASP A 8 10.42 -5.80 -22.39
CA ASP A 8 10.01 -5.33 -23.72
C ASP A 8 9.10 -4.09 -23.71
N VAL A 9 8.38 -3.85 -22.60
CA VAL A 9 7.50 -2.67 -22.46
C VAL A 9 7.99 -1.68 -21.40
N ARG A 10 9.05 -2.02 -20.66
CA ARG A 10 9.53 -1.24 -19.51
C ARG A 10 9.91 0.19 -19.88
N GLU A 11 10.50 0.39 -21.05
CA GLU A 11 10.91 1.70 -21.55
C GLU A 11 9.73 2.66 -21.75
N LYS A 12 8.56 2.14 -22.15
CA LYS A 12 7.35 2.95 -22.40
C LYS A 12 6.80 3.64 -21.14
N TYR A 13 7.17 3.14 -19.97
CA TYR A 13 6.71 3.64 -18.66
C TYR A 13 7.83 4.34 -17.87
N LEU A 14 8.92 4.73 -18.55
CA LEU A 14 9.95 5.57 -17.94
C LEU A 14 9.46 7.01 -17.81
N LEU A 15 9.35 7.48 -16.57
CA LEU A 15 9.02 8.87 -16.28
C LEU A 15 10.21 9.82 -16.49
N TYR A 16 11.44 9.28 -16.44
CA TYR A 16 12.69 10.01 -16.63
C TYR A 16 13.82 9.06 -17.06
N ASN A 17 14.86 9.63 -17.69
CA ASN A 17 16.05 8.90 -18.13
C ASN A 17 16.87 8.41 -16.93
N HIS A 18 17.43 7.20 -17.02
CA HIS A 18 18.24 6.56 -15.96
C HIS A 18 17.50 6.25 -14.65
N LYS A 19 16.23 5.86 -14.72
CA LYS A 19 15.53 5.27 -13.56
C LYS A 19 16.33 4.07 -13.03
N ALA A 20 16.59 4.02 -11.73
CA ALA A 20 17.54 3.08 -11.09
C ALA A 20 17.29 1.57 -11.27
N TYR A 21 16.20 1.16 -11.92
CA TYR A 21 15.76 -0.25 -12.05
C TYR A 21 15.54 -0.68 -13.51
N VAL A 22 16.37 -0.17 -14.42
CA VAL A 22 16.25 -0.46 -15.87
C VAL A 22 16.76 -1.87 -16.23
N GLY A 23 17.58 -2.52 -15.38
CA GLY A 23 18.25 -3.79 -15.71
C GLY A 23 17.70 -5.08 -15.08
N ASP A 24 17.16 -5.04 -13.86
CA ASP A 24 16.80 -6.28 -13.13
C ASP A 24 15.53 -6.93 -13.67
N GLU A 25 15.53 -8.25 -13.81
CA GLU A 25 14.32 -9.01 -14.11
C GLU A 25 13.24 -8.75 -13.02
N ALA A 26 11.96 -8.78 -13.39
CA ALA A 26 10.86 -8.47 -12.48
C ALA A 26 10.90 -9.32 -11.19
N SER A 27 11.28 -10.59 -11.30
CA SER A 27 11.44 -11.53 -10.18
C SER A 27 12.66 -11.20 -9.30
N GLU A 28 13.76 -10.76 -9.92
CA GLU A 28 15.00 -10.37 -9.25
C GLU A 28 14.80 -9.11 -8.41
N SER A 29 14.04 -8.15 -8.93
CA SER A 29 13.68 -6.91 -8.21
C SER A 29 12.94 -7.15 -6.90
N LEU A 30 12.09 -8.19 -6.81
CA LEU A 30 11.37 -8.52 -5.57
C LEU A 30 12.30 -9.18 -4.54
N GLU A 31 13.18 -10.06 -4.98
CA GLU A 31 14.14 -10.72 -4.09
C GLU A 31 15.17 -9.73 -3.56
N ASN A 32 15.68 -8.84 -4.41
CA ASN A 32 16.54 -7.73 -4.01
C ASN A 32 15.88 -6.84 -2.95
N LEU A 33 14.58 -6.55 -3.09
CA LEU A 33 13.82 -5.82 -2.08
C LEU A 33 13.73 -6.58 -0.75
N LYS A 34 13.44 -7.88 -0.78
CA LYS A 34 13.37 -8.71 0.45
C LYS A 34 14.70 -8.73 1.18
N VAL A 35 15.80 -8.90 0.45
CA VAL A 35 17.16 -8.87 1.01
C VAL A 35 17.47 -7.51 1.62
N ALA A 36 17.14 -6.41 0.92
CA ALA A 36 17.37 -5.06 1.42
C ALA A 36 16.56 -4.77 2.70
N MET A 37 15.28 -5.15 2.74
CA MET A 37 14.44 -4.99 3.94
C MET A 37 14.94 -5.86 5.10
N LYS A 38 15.40 -7.08 4.83
CA LYS A 38 15.98 -7.96 5.85
C LYS A 38 17.24 -7.35 6.48
N LYS A 39 18.09 -6.68 5.68
CA LYS A 39 19.30 -5.99 6.18
C LYS A 39 18.99 -4.87 7.18
N ILE A 40 17.83 -4.22 7.06
CA ILE A 40 17.38 -3.18 7.99
C ILE A 40 16.48 -3.71 9.11
N GLY A 41 16.34 -5.04 9.24
CA GLY A 41 15.57 -5.68 10.33
C GLY A 41 14.06 -5.81 10.07
N TYR A 42 13.62 -5.62 8.83
CA TYR A 42 12.20 -5.73 8.44
C TYR A 42 11.95 -6.93 7.54
N GLN A 43 10.72 -7.43 7.56
CA GLN A 43 10.24 -8.50 6.67
C GLN A 43 9.20 -7.95 5.70
N VAL A 44 9.33 -8.29 4.42
CA VAL A 44 8.31 -8.00 3.42
C VAL A 44 7.15 -8.98 3.58
N VAL A 45 5.94 -8.45 3.76
CA VAL A 45 4.69 -9.23 3.78
C VAL A 45 4.03 -9.20 2.41
N ILE A 46 3.23 -10.23 2.11
CA ILE A 46 2.43 -10.32 0.88
C ILE A 46 0.96 -9.92 1.09
N ASP A 47 0.62 -9.51 2.31
CA ASP A 47 -0.71 -9.05 2.66
C ASP A 47 -1.02 -7.68 2.04
N ARG A 48 -2.32 -7.40 1.91
CA ARG A 48 -2.80 -6.13 1.40
C ARG A 48 -2.54 -5.00 2.42
N GLY A 49 -1.70 -4.03 2.05
CA GLY A 49 -1.32 -2.90 2.89
C GLY A 49 -2.30 -1.71 2.87
N ASP A 50 -3.59 -1.94 3.09
CA ASP A 50 -4.56 -0.84 3.18
C ASP A 50 -4.31 0.03 4.42
N SER A 51 -4.61 1.33 4.32
CA SER A 51 -4.52 2.24 5.47
C SER A 51 -5.53 1.87 6.55
N GLU A 52 -5.07 1.79 7.80
CA GLU A 52 -5.91 1.57 8.98
C GLU A 52 -6.97 2.68 9.19
N THR A 53 -6.81 3.85 8.55
CA THR A 53 -7.73 4.98 8.65
C THR A 53 -9.18 4.60 8.33
N LYS A 54 -9.42 3.67 7.40
CA LYS A 54 -10.78 3.19 7.11
C LYS A 54 -11.44 2.53 8.32
N LYS A 55 -10.70 1.71 9.06
CA LYS A 55 -11.20 1.04 10.28
C LYS A 55 -11.53 2.05 11.37
N TYR A 56 -10.72 3.11 11.51
CA TYR A 56 -11.00 4.19 12.45
C TYR A 56 -12.24 4.99 12.06
N ILE A 57 -12.41 5.32 10.78
CA ILE A 57 -13.60 6.04 10.28
C ILE A 57 -14.86 5.20 10.45
N GLU A 58 -14.82 3.90 10.13
CA GLU A 58 -15.95 2.98 10.34
C GLU A 58 -16.31 2.86 11.81
N LYS A 59 -15.31 2.72 12.70
CA LYS A 59 -15.52 2.67 14.14
C LYS A 59 -16.12 3.98 14.69
N LEU A 60 -15.66 5.13 14.21
CA LEU A 60 -16.19 6.44 14.58
C LEU A 60 -17.64 6.61 14.11
N ASN A 61 -17.96 6.18 12.89
CA ASN A 61 -19.31 6.23 12.36
C ASN A 61 -20.27 5.35 13.17
N LEU A 62 -19.84 4.15 13.56
CA LEU A 62 -20.62 3.23 14.40
C LEU A 62 -20.92 3.84 15.79
N LEU A 63 -19.90 4.42 16.44
CA LEU A 63 -20.08 5.13 17.71
C LEU A 63 -21.03 6.32 17.59
N CYS A 64 -20.94 7.08 16.49
CA CYS A 64 -21.83 8.22 16.22
C CYS A 64 -23.28 7.77 15.98
N THR A 65 -23.50 6.63 15.33
CA THR A 65 -24.86 6.09 15.14
C THR A 65 -25.47 5.59 16.44
N GLU A 66 -24.68 4.92 17.29
CA GLU A 66 -25.14 4.45 18.60
C GLU A 66 -25.46 5.61 19.54
N THR A 67 -24.61 6.65 19.57
CA THR A 67 -24.86 7.85 20.40
C THR A 67 -26.07 8.66 19.93
N LYS A 68 -26.34 8.73 18.62
CA LYS A 68 -27.58 9.34 18.09
C LYS A 68 -28.83 8.54 18.46
N ALA A 69 -28.75 7.21 18.45
CA ALA A 69 -29.84 6.33 18.87
C ALA A 69 -30.14 6.47 20.38
N ILE A 70 -29.10 6.58 21.21
CA ILE A 70 -29.24 6.74 22.68
C ILE A 70 -29.76 8.14 23.05
N LYS A 71 -29.36 9.19 22.33
CA LYS A 71 -29.76 10.58 22.63
C LYS A 71 -31.14 10.98 22.10
N GLY A 72 -31.87 10.07 21.43
CA GLY A 72 -33.25 10.33 21.00
C GLY A 72 -33.41 11.71 20.35
N VAL A 73 -32.51 12.06 19.42
CA VAL A 73 -32.59 13.36 18.73
C VAL A 73 -33.81 13.33 17.82
N GLN A 74 -34.93 13.81 18.36
CA GLN A 74 -36.06 14.29 17.59
C GLN A 74 -35.52 15.33 16.61
N ASN A 75 -35.64 15.00 15.32
CA ASN A 75 -35.41 15.97 14.26
C ASN A 75 -36.34 17.16 14.50
N VAL A 76 -35.76 18.34 14.68
CA VAL A 76 -36.41 19.64 14.44
C VAL A 76 -35.78 20.20 13.17
#